data_AF-A0A661N2P2-F1
#
_entry.id   AF-A0A661N2P2-F1
#
_cell.length_a   1.000
_cell.length_b   1.000
_cell.length_c   1.000
_cell.angle_alpha   90.00
_cell.angle_beta   90.00
_cell.angle_gamma   90.00
#
_symmetry.space_group_name_H-M   'P 1'
#
loop_
_entity.id
_entity.type
_entity.pdbx_description
1 polymer ?
#
loop_
_entity_poly.entity_id
_entity_poly.type
_entity_poly.pdbx_seq_one_letter_code
_entity_poly.pdbx_strand_id
1 'polypeptide(L)'
;MAKETYEFEGLDDDLSRPPLAALRALHVAGVIFSPRAWQDVPVETRRTLAQLGAQDSFDEAWHRSGAQGIFPPKHVRMTSPIADPTASEVPEVLDRPLGSERRLPLSFWQTIRPLDRRVLVMLATNRRLFNRALGEISVIHRLPLMALTANDVAVTVGHCEVHLPQAAADALVGHAVLDGQAYLLARTAGIRAARSAALLLGLHGETPTGVVEIGSHITGLAKHTQVVWQAHVSTVEGAFFPAASL
;
A
#
# COMPACT_ATOMS: atom_id res chain seq x y z
N MET A 1 -6.61 -21.01 4.93
CA MET A 1 -7.52 -19.86 4.84
C MET A 1 -6.87 -18.82 3.94
N ALA A 2 -7.61 -18.27 2.98
CA ALA A 2 -7.10 -17.17 2.14
C ALA A 2 -6.92 -15.93 3.03
N LYS A 3 -5.72 -15.32 3.00
CA LYS A 3 -5.47 -14.06 3.71
C LYS A 3 -6.28 -12.96 3.02
N GLU A 4 -7.12 -12.25 3.78
CA GLU A 4 -8.04 -11.21 3.28
C GLU A 4 -7.32 -9.87 3.03
N THR A 5 -6.18 -9.67 3.68
CA THR A 5 -5.35 -8.46 3.61
C THR A 5 -3.87 -8.84 3.57
N TYR A 6 -3.05 -8.02 2.93
CA TYR A 6 -1.59 -8.16 2.99
C TYR A 6 -1.02 -7.25 4.08
N GLU A 7 0.09 -7.68 4.68
CA GLU A 7 0.78 -6.90 5.71
C GLU A 7 1.30 -5.58 5.13
N PHE A 8 1.81 -5.60 3.89
CA PHE A 8 2.32 -4.40 3.23
C PHE A 8 1.26 -3.30 3.02
N GLU A 9 -0.03 -3.63 3.07
CA GLU A 9 -1.10 -2.64 2.92
C GLU A 9 -1.22 -1.73 4.15
N GLY A 10 -0.72 -2.17 5.31
CA GLY A 10 -0.69 -1.39 6.55
C GLY A 10 -2.07 -0.85 6.92
N LEU A 11 -3.08 -1.73 6.89
CA LEU A 11 -4.47 -1.41 7.18
C LEU A 11 -4.72 -1.47 8.69
N ASP A 12 -5.66 -0.66 9.16
CA ASP A 12 -6.20 -0.75 10.52
C ASP A 12 -7.33 -1.78 10.59
N ASP A 13 -7.71 -2.17 11.81
CA ASP A 13 -8.77 -3.17 12.06
C ASP A 13 -10.15 -2.74 11.54
N ASP A 14 -10.33 -1.43 11.39
CA ASP A 14 -11.55 -0.79 10.88
C ASP A 14 -11.58 -0.71 9.35
N LEU A 15 -10.51 -1.09 8.65
CA LEU A 15 -10.36 -0.97 7.20
C LEU A 15 -10.72 0.44 6.71
N SER A 16 -10.14 1.49 7.30
CA SER A 16 -10.38 2.91 6.95
C SER A 16 -10.09 3.22 5.48
N ARG A 17 -9.28 2.38 4.83
CA ARG A 17 -9.00 2.36 3.39
C ARG A 17 -9.35 0.98 2.82
N PRO A 18 -9.76 0.91 1.53
CA PRO A 18 -10.15 -0.35 0.92
C PRO A 18 -8.92 -1.26 0.74
N PRO A 19 -8.95 -2.50 1.25
CA PRO A 19 -7.94 -3.50 0.92
C PRO A 19 -7.97 -3.84 -0.58
N LEU A 20 -6.85 -4.29 -1.12
CA LEU A 20 -6.71 -4.73 -2.50
C LEU A 20 -7.68 -5.87 -2.83
N ALA A 21 -7.99 -6.73 -1.86
CA ALA A 21 -9.04 -7.73 -2.01
C ALA A 21 -10.41 -7.08 -2.27
N ALA A 22 -10.84 -6.13 -1.45
CA ALA A 22 -12.10 -5.43 -1.67
C ALA A 22 -12.12 -4.67 -3.01
N LEU A 23 -10.99 -4.05 -3.40
CA LEU A 23 -10.84 -3.41 -4.70
C LEU A 23 -11.00 -4.40 -5.86
N ARG A 24 -10.47 -5.63 -5.74
CA ARG A 24 -10.68 -6.69 -6.73
C ARG A 24 -12.17 -7.01 -6.88
N ALA A 25 -12.88 -7.25 -5.79
CA ALA A 25 -14.32 -7.55 -5.82
C ALA A 25 -15.13 -6.45 -6.52
N LEU A 26 -14.83 -5.19 -6.21
CA LEU A 26 -15.54 -4.04 -6.78
C LEU A 26 -15.19 -3.81 -8.25
N HIS A 27 -13.92 -3.94 -8.65
CA HIS A 27 -13.53 -3.81 -10.06
C HIS A 27 -14.12 -4.91 -10.94
N VAL A 28 -14.20 -6.13 -10.44
CA VAL A 28 -14.87 -7.25 -11.12
C VAL A 28 -16.37 -6.95 -11.26
N ALA A 29 -16.99 -6.36 -10.24
CA ALA A 29 -18.38 -5.92 -10.32
C ALA A 29 -18.59 -4.69 -11.24
N GLY A 30 -17.51 -4.08 -11.75
CA GLY A 30 -17.56 -2.85 -12.55
C GLY A 30 -17.90 -1.61 -11.73
N VAL A 31 -17.56 -1.59 -10.44
CA VAL A 31 -17.90 -0.51 -9.51
C VAL A 31 -16.64 0.30 -9.17
N ILE A 32 -16.69 1.60 -9.44
CA ILE A 32 -15.74 2.58 -8.92
C ILE A 32 -16.45 3.44 -7.89
N PHE A 33 -15.79 3.74 -6.78
CA PHE A 33 -16.34 4.50 -5.66
C PHE A 33 -15.39 5.64 -5.25
N SER A 34 -15.95 6.68 -4.65
CA SER A 34 -15.12 7.72 -4.03
C SER A 34 -14.56 7.25 -2.68
N PRO A 35 -13.38 7.73 -2.23
CA PRO A 35 -12.84 7.37 -0.91
C PRO A 35 -13.82 7.61 0.25
N ARG A 36 -14.63 8.68 0.16
CA ARG A 36 -15.68 8.98 1.13
C ARG A 36 -16.77 7.90 1.16
N ALA A 37 -17.14 7.37 0.00
CA ALA A 37 -18.11 6.28 -0.10
C ALA A 37 -17.67 5.06 0.71
N TRP A 38 -16.37 4.73 0.68
CA TRP A 38 -15.84 3.62 1.46
C TRP A 38 -15.93 3.84 2.96
N GLN A 39 -15.62 5.06 3.42
CA GLN A 39 -15.70 5.41 4.83
C GLN A 39 -17.13 5.41 5.37
N ASP A 40 -18.10 5.75 4.52
CA ASP A 40 -19.52 5.74 4.86
C ASP A 40 -20.10 4.31 4.94
N VAL A 41 -19.39 3.29 4.45
CA VAL A 41 -19.80 1.88 4.52
C VAL A 41 -19.48 1.30 5.90
N PRO A 42 -20.41 0.55 6.54
CA PRO A 42 -20.14 -0.13 7.81
C PRO A 42 -18.90 -1.02 7.76
N VAL A 43 -18.12 -1.08 8.85
CA VAL A 43 -16.90 -1.90 8.93
C VAL A 43 -17.18 -3.36 8.55
N GLU A 44 -18.30 -3.93 9.01
CA GLU A 44 -18.69 -5.31 8.67
C GLU A 44 -18.91 -5.51 7.17
N THR A 45 -19.52 -4.55 6.49
CA THR A 45 -19.69 -4.60 5.03
C THR A 45 -18.34 -4.47 4.31
N ARG A 46 -17.43 -3.64 4.82
CA ARG A 46 -16.05 -3.52 4.30
C ARG A 46 -15.27 -4.83 4.45
N ARG A 47 -15.40 -5.52 5.58
CA ARG A 47 -14.81 -6.85 5.83
C ARG A 47 -15.38 -7.90 4.89
N THR A 48 -16.70 -7.94 4.73
CA THR A 48 -17.36 -8.85 3.77
C THR A 48 -16.86 -8.61 2.35
N LEU A 49 -16.68 -7.35 1.92
CA LEU A 49 -16.12 -7.04 0.61
C LEU A 49 -14.67 -7.54 0.46
N ALA A 50 -13.85 -7.39 1.49
CA ALA A 50 -12.48 -7.92 1.51
C ALA A 50 -12.47 -9.45 1.40
N GLN A 51 -13.33 -10.13 2.17
CA GLN A 51 -13.50 -11.58 2.15
C GLN A 51 -13.89 -12.10 0.77
N LEU A 52 -14.92 -11.51 0.17
CA LEU A 52 -15.36 -11.85 -1.18
C LEU A 52 -14.23 -11.65 -2.19
N GLY A 53 -13.53 -10.54 -2.08
CA GLY A 53 -12.38 -10.21 -2.91
C GLY A 53 -11.16 -11.13 -2.73
N ALA A 54 -11.09 -11.88 -1.64
CA ALA A 54 -10.01 -12.82 -1.35
C ALA A 54 -10.28 -14.25 -1.84
N GLN A 55 -11.49 -14.54 -2.32
CA GLN A 55 -11.86 -15.86 -2.84
C GLN A 55 -11.22 -16.13 -4.21
N ASP A 56 -10.83 -17.38 -4.45
CA ASP A 56 -10.21 -17.77 -5.72
C ASP A 56 -11.19 -17.73 -6.90
N SER A 57 -12.47 -17.93 -6.65
CA SER A 57 -13.55 -17.84 -7.65
C SER A 57 -14.69 -17.01 -7.11
N PHE A 58 -15.34 -16.22 -7.96
CA PHE A 58 -16.52 -15.45 -7.63
C PHE A 58 -17.61 -15.59 -8.69
N ASP A 59 -18.87 -15.49 -8.29
CA ASP A 59 -20.02 -15.39 -9.21
C ASP A 59 -20.21 -13.93 -9.63
N GLU A 60 -19.72 -13.59 -10.83
CA GLU A 60 -19.75 -12.23 -11.37
C GLU A 60 -21.16 -11.60 -11.38
N ALA A 61 -22.21 -12.41 -11.56
CA ALA A 61 -23.58 -11.92 -11.61
C ALA A 61 -24.09 -11.53 -10.20
N TRP A 62 -23.75 -12.32 -9.20
CA TRP A 62 -24.06 -12.03 -7.80
C TRP A 62 -23.31 -10.79 -7.29
N HIS A 63 -22.06 -10.61 -7.69
CA HIS A 63 -21.28 -9.43 -7.28
C HIS A 63 -21.79 -8.13 -7.89
N ARG A 64 -22.24 -8.15 -9.14
CA ARG A 64 -22.75 -6.93 -9.78
C ARG A 64 -24.02 -6.42 -9.12
N SER A 65 -24.95 -7.30 -8.75
CA SER A 65 -26.18 -6.92 -8.07
C SER A 65 -25.93 -6.52 -6.61
N GLY A 66 -25.07 -7.24 -5.90
CA GLY A 66 -24.69 -6.92 -4.52
C GLY A 66 -23.94 -5.59 -4.40
N ALA A 67 -22.93 -5.35 -5.25
CA ALA A 67 -22.05 -4.18 -5.13
C ALA A 67 -22.76 -2.84 -5.44
N GLN A 68 -23.77 -2.84 -6.32
CA GLN A 68 -24.56 -1.65 -6.63
C GLN A 68 -25.36 -1.13 -5.43
N GLY A 69 -25.77 -2.02 -4.52
CA GLY A 69 -26.55 -1.66 -3.33
C GLY A 69 -25.73 -1.21 -2.13
N ILE A 70 -24.40 -1.39 -2.16
CA ILE A 70 -23.53 -1.11 -0.99
C ILE A 70 -23.29 0.38 -0.80
N PHE A 71 -23.19 1.13 -1.89
CA PHE A 71 -22.77 2.52 -1.86
C PHE A 71 -23.89 3.44 -2.36
N PRO A 72 -24.03 4.66 -1.80
CA PRO A 72 -25.00 5.63 -2.31
C PRO A 72 -24.73 6.00 -3.78
N PRO A 73 -25.76 6.10 -4.66
CA PRO A 73 -25.57 6.32 -6.10
C PRO A 73 -24.71 7.54 -6.46
N LYS A 74 -24.76 8.61 -5.66
CA LYS A 74 -23.97 9.84 -5.86
C LYS A 74 -22.46 9.65 -5.68
N HIS A 75 -22.02 8.55 -5.09
CA HIS A 75 -20.61 8.26 -4.79
C HIS A 75 -20.05 7.07 -5.58
N VAL A 76 -20.83 6.56 -6.53
CA VAL A 76 -20.53 5.38 -7.34
C VAL A 76 -20.56 5.73 -8.81
N ARG A 77 -19.66 5.11 -9.56
CA ARG A 77 -19.72 5.07 -11.01
C ARG A 77 -19.62 3.63 -11.49
N MET A 78 -20.51 3.26 -12.40
CA MET A 78 -20.42 1.99 -13.11
C MET A 78 -19.39 2.10 -14.24
N THR A 79 -18.61 1.04 -14.40
CA THR A 79 -17.57 0.86 -15.41
C THR A 79 -17.61 -0.57 -15.93
N SER A 80 -16.87 -0.82 -17.01
CA SER A 80 -16.71 -2.18 -17.51
C SER A 80 -16.04 -3.05 -16.43
N PRO A 81 -16.60 -4.24 -16.14
CA PRO A 81 -15.94 -5.25 -15.31
C PRO A 81 -14.49 -5.45 -15.73
N ILE A 82 -13.59 -5.50 -14.76
CA ILE A 82 -12.18 -5.81 -15.02
C ILE A 82 -11.91 -7.23 -14.57
N ALA A 83 -11.72 -8.13 -15.54
CA ALA A 83 -11.38 -9.52 -15.28
C ALA A 83 -10.03 -9.65 -14.56
N ASP A 84 -9.88 -10.75 -13.82
CA ASP A 84 -8.59 -11.11 -13.24
C ASP A 84 -7.58 -11.54 -14.32
N PRO A 85 -6.27 -11.33 -14.09
CA PRO A 85 -5.25 -11.87 -14.96
C PRO A 85 -5.31 -13.42 -14.98
N THR A 86 -5.21 -13.99 -16.19
CA THR A 86 -5.24 -15.44 -16.38
C THR A 86 -3.96 -16.09 -15.85
N ALA A 87 -4.03 -17.37 -15.46
CA ALA A 87 -2.86 -18.11 -15.01
C ALA A 87 -1.95 -18.57 -16.16
N SER A 88 -2.46 -18.57 -17.40
CA SER A 88 -1.77 -19.12 -18.58
C SER A 88 -0.68 -18.20 -19.14
N GLU A 89 -0.74 -16.91 -18.83
CA GLU A 89 0.14 -15.90 -19.42
C GLU A 89 0.52 -14.84 -18.39
N VAL A 90 1.80 -14.48 -18.34
CA VAL A 90 2.31 -13.40 -17.50
C VAL A 90 2.15 -12.08 -18.26
N PRO A 91 1.38 -11.10 -17.75
CA PRO A 91 1.19 -9.83 -18.44
C PRO A 91 2.50 -9.03 -18.59
N GLU A 92 2.76 -8.47 -19.78
CA GLU A 92 3.97 -7.68 -20.07
C GLU A 92 4.13 -6.44 -19.17
N VAL A 93 3.02 -5.92 -18.61
CA VAL A 93 3.06 -4.78 -17.67
C VAL A 93 3.91 -5.08 -16.43
N LEU A 94 4.11 -6.36 -16.09
CA LEU A 94 4.93 -6.81 -14.96
C LEU A 94 6.45 -6.72 -15.21
N ASP A 95 6.89 -6.52 -16.45
CA ASP A 95 8.32 -6.37 -16.77
C ASP A 95 8.88 -5.03 -16.24
N ARG A 96 8.04 -3.99 -16.19
CA ARG A 96 8.44 -2.65 -15.73
C ARG A 96 8.97 -2.62 -14.28
N PRO A 97 8.25 -3.14 -13.26
CA PRO A 97 8.73 -3.09 -11.88
C PRO A 97 9.90 -4.08 -11.63
N LEU A 98 9.98 -5.17 -12.41
CA LEU A 98 11.07 -6.16 -12.33
C LEU A 98 12.38 -5.63 -12.96
N GLY A 99 12.28 -4.78 -13.98
CA GLY A 99 13.40 -4.27 -14.76
C GLY A 99 13.69 -5.11 -16.00
N SER A 100 14.42 -4.54 -16.96
CA SER A 100 14.65 -5.13 -18.30
C SER A 100 15.33 -6.52 -18.31
N GLU A 101 16.03 -6.86 -17.23
CA GLU A 101 16.78 -8.12 -17.12
C GLU A 101 16.01 -9.23 -16.38
N ARG A 102 14.82 -8.94 -15.85
CA ARG A 102 14.08 -9.85 -14.98
C ARG A 102 12.66 -10.03 -15.45
N ARG A 103 12.22 -11.28 -15.52
CA ARG A 103 10.84 -11.65 -15.81
C ARG A 103 10.30 -12.57 -14.75
N LEU A 104 9.00 -12.47 -14.50
CA LEU A 104 8.31 -13.37 -13.60
C LEU A 104 8.17 -14.75 -14.27
N PRO A 105 8.65 -15.85 -13.66
CA PRO A 105 8.49 -17.18 -14.24
C PRO A 105 7.01 -17.55 -14.37
N LEU A 106 6.63 -18.15 -15.51
CA LEU A 106 5.27 -18.64 -15.72
C LEU A 106 4.88 -19.69 -14.67
N SER A 107 5.82 -20.52 -14.22
CA SER A 107 5.60 -21.52 -13.15
C SER A 107 5.22 -20.87 -11.82
N PHE A 108 5.85 -19.76 -11.46
CA PHE A 108 5.46 -18.96 -10.29
C PHE A 108 4.05 -18.38 -10.48
N TRP A 109 3.81 -17.76 -11.64
CA TRP A 109 2.53 -17.13 -11.96
C TRP A 109 1.33 -18.08 -11.92
N GLN A 110 1.53 -19.32 -12.37
CA GLN A 110 0.52 -20.38 -12.36
C GLN A 110 0.19 -20.87 -10.95
N THR A 111 1.14 -20.77 -10.01
CA THR A 111 1.00 -21.29 -8.65
C THR A 111 0.27 -20.34 -7.72
N ILE A 112 0.40 -19.03 -7.93
CA ILE A 112 -0.22 -18.01 -7.06
C ILE A 112 -1.73 -17.87 -7.31
N ARG A 113 -2.47 -17.28 -6.37
CA ARG A 113 -3.93 -17.12 -6.46
C ARG A 113 -4.32 -16.03 -7.47
N PRO A 114 -5.57 -16.02 -7.97
CA PRO A 114 -6.09 -14.91 -8.77
C PRO A 114 -5.95 -13.54 -8.10
N LEU A 115 -6.19 -13.44 -6.79
CA LEU A 115 -5.95 -12.21 -6.03
C LEU A 115 -4.48 -11.78 -6.09
N ASP A 116 -3.54 -12.70 -5.88
CA ASP A 116 -2.11 -12.40 -5.91
C ASP A 116 -1.67 -11.90 -7.30
N ARG A 117 -2.15 -12.55 -8.38
CA ARG A 117 -1.94 -12.11 -9.76
C ARG A 117 -2.47 -10.69 -9.98
N ARG A 118 -3.70 -10.44 -9.50
CA ARG A 118 -4.36 -9.13 -9.62
C ARG A 118 -3.58 -8.04 -8.89
N VAL A 119 -3.11 -8.32 -7.68
CA VAL A 119 -2.30 -7.41 -6.85
C VAL A 119 -1.01 -7.03 -7.56
N LEU A 120 -0.29 -8.00 -8.12
CA LEU A 120 0.96 -7.73 -8.86
C LEU A 120 0.71 -6.83 -10.08
N VAL A 121 -0.37 -7.05 -10.83
CA VAL A 121 -0.74 -6.19 -11.97
C VAL A 121 -1.16 -4.80 -11.52
N MET A 122 -1.97 -4.69 -10.46
CA MET A 122 -2.41 -3.40 -9.91
C MET A 122 -1.24 -2.55 -9.41
N LEU A 123 -0.20 -3.20 -8.88
CA LEU A 123 0.98 -2.54 -8.35
C LEU A 123 2.11 -2.38 -9.37
N ALA A 124 1.92 -2.77 -10.63
CA ALA A 124 2.99 -2.79 -11.62
C ALA A 124 3.65 -1.42 -11.86
N THR A 125 2.93 -0.32 -11.62
CA THR A 125 3.50 1.04 -11.67
C THR A 125 4.18 1.45 -10.35
N ASN A 126 3.81 0.86 -9.22
CA ASN A 126 4.41 1.14 -7.92
C ASN A 126 5.47 0.08 -7.57
N ARG A 127 6.69 0.26 -8.09
CA ARG A 127 7.80 -0.72 -7.94
C ARG A 127 8.06 -1.12 -6.48
N ARG A 128 7.93 -0.19 -5.54
CA ARG A 128 8.14 -0.47 -4.10
C ARG A 128 7.06 -1.41 -3.55
N LEU A 129 5.79 -1.04 -3.69
CA LEU A 129 4.68 -1.88 -3.20
C LEU A 129 4.62 -3.20 -3.98
N PHE A 130 4.94 -3.19 -5.27
CA PHE A 130 5.10 -4.38 -6.08
C PHE A 130 6.11 -5.35 -5.47
N ASN A 131 7.31 -4.87 -5.12
CA ASN A 131 8.35 -5.73 -4.53
C ASN A 131 7.97 -6.25 -3.14
N ARG A 132 7.29 -5.44 -2.32
CA ARG A 132 6.74 -5.89 -1.03
C ARG A 132 5.68 -6.97 -1.21
N ALA A 133 4.72 -6.73 -2.11
CA ALA A 133 3.68 -7.69 -2.45
C ALA A 133 4.30 -8.99 -2.98
N LEU A 134 5.26 -8.89 -3.90
CA LEU A 134 5.96 -10.03 -4.46
C LEU A 134 6.71 -10.82 -3.38
N GLY A 135 7.39 -10.14 -2.45
CA GLY A 135 8.04 -10.76 -1.29
C GLY A 135 7.05 -11.49 -0.37
N GLU A 136 5.97 -10.82 0.02
CA GLU A 136 4.94 -11.41 0.89
C GLU A 136 4.23 -12.59 0.22
N ILE A 137 3.83 -12.47 -1.06
CA ILE A 137 3.22 -13.55 -1.85
C ILE A 137 4.16 -14.75 -1.96
N SER A 138 5.46 -14.51 -2.16
CA SER A 138 6.46 -15.58 -2.22
C SER A 138 6.56 -16.35 -0.91
N VAL A 139 6.51 -15.65 0.24
CA VAL A 139 6.50 -16.27 1.57
C VAL A 139 5.22 -17.08 1.79
N ILE A 140 4.05 -16.51 1.46
CA ILE A 140 2.74 -17.18 1.57
C ILE A 140 2.74 -18.51 0.82
N HIS A 141 3.27 -18.53 -0.41
CA HIS A 141 3.28 -19.70 -1.26
C HIS A 141 4.54 -20.57 -1.13
N ARG A 142 5.46 -20.22 -0.22
CA ARG A 142 6.75 -20.89 -0.01
C ARG A 142 7.56 -21.04 -1.29
N LEU A 143 7.51 -20.02 -2.14
CA LEU A 143 8.18 -20.01 -3.44
C LEU A 143 9.59 -19.44 -3.28
N PRO A 144 10.63 -20.09 -3.83
CA PRO A 144 12.01 -19.65 -3.73
C PRO A 144 12.22 -18.44 -4.65
N LEU A 145 11.90 -17.24 -4.18
CA LEU A 145 11.95 -16.03 -5.00
C LEU A 145 13.16 -15.13 -4.71
N MET A 146 14.24 -15.73 -4.16
CA MET A 146 15.47 -15.02 -3.79
C MET A 146 16.15 -14.28 -4.95
N ALA A 147 15.77 -14.53 -6.22
CA ALA A 147 16.36 -13.91 -7.40
C ALA A 147 15.62 -12.67 -7.94
N LEU A 148 14.34 -12.45 -7.60
CA LEU A 148 13.56 -11.31 -8.14
C LEU A 148 13.43 -10.17 -7.11
N THR A 149 13.39 -10.50 -5.82
CA THR A 149 13.46 -9.54 -4.71
C THR A 149 14.91 -9.18 -4.44
N ALA A 150 15.62 -8.56 -5.39
CA ALA A 150 16.85 -7.91 -4.99
C ALA A 150 16.45 -6.77 -4.04
N ASN A 151 16.88 -6.89 -2.79
CA ASN A 151 16.81 -5.86 -1.76
C ASN A 151 17.52 -4.56 -2.18
N ASP A 152 18.17 -4.53 -3.36
CA ASP A 152 18.82 -3.37 -3.97
C ASP A 152 17.85 -2.48 -4.76
N VAL A 153 16.62 -2.28 -4.28
CA VAL A 153 15.95 -1.04 -4.69
C VAL A 153 16.64 0.06 -3.93
N ALA A 154 17.72 0.61 -4.52
CA ALA A 154 18.33 1.85 -4.07
C ALA A 154 17.26 2.96 -4.21
N VAL A 155 16.47 3.12 -3.15
CA VAL A 155 15.54 4.22 -3.01
C VAL A 155 16.25 5.32 -2.25
N THR A 156 16.14 6.53 -2.75
CA THR A 156 16.51 7.69 -1.94
C THR A 156 15.46 7.82 -0.82
N VAL A 157 15.96 8.01 0.40
CA VAL A 157 15.18 8.23 1.60
C VAL A 157 15.63 9.53 2.24
N GLY A 158 14.67 10.35 2.68
CA GLY A 158 14.93 11.40 3.65
C GLY A 158 15.24 10.75 4.99
N HIS A 159 16.31 11.19 5.65
CA HIS A 159 16.77 10.67 6.93
C HIS A 159 16.93 11.81 7.91
N CYS A 160 16.26 11.71 9.06
CA CYS A 160 16.31 12.71 10.11
C CYS A 160 16.51 12.04 11.47
N GLU A 161 17.42 12.59 12.26
CA GLU A 161 17.75 12.08 13.58
C GLU A 161 17.40 13.13 14.63
N VAL A 162 16.62 12.72 15.64
CA VAL A 162 16.25 13.59 16.76
C VAL A 162 16.87 13.01 18.03
N HIS A 163 17.79 13.76 18.63
CA HIS A 163 18.43 13.39 19.88
C HIS A 163 17.63 13.92 21.07
N LEU A 164 17.27 13.02 21.99
CA LEU A 164 16.44 13.33 23.15
C LEU A 164 17.16 12.95 24.45
N PRO A 165 16.93 13.67 25.56
CA PRO A 165 17.17 13.15 26.90
C PRO A 165 16.34 11.88 27.15
N GLN A 166 16.86 10.94 27.95
CA GLN A 166 16.19 9.67 28.24
C GLN A 166 14.76 9.86 28.76
N ALA A 167 14.55 10.80 29.68
CA ALA A 167 13.23 11.10 30.24
C ALA A 167 12.19 11.52 29.17
N ALA A 168 12.63 12.22 28.12
CA ALA A 168 11.74 12.61 27.02
C ALA A 168 11.42 11.41 26.11
N ALA A 169 12.40 10.53 25.86
CA ALA A 169 12.17 9.29 25.13
C ALA A 169 11.20 8.36 25.87
N ASP A 170 11.39 8.19 27.17
CA ASP A 170 10.52 7.38 28.02
C ASP A 170 9.08 7.93 28.02
N ALA A 171 8.91 9.25 28.03
CA ALA A 171 7.60 9.89 27.93
C ALA A 171 6.92 9.67 26.56
N LEU A 172 7.68 9.67 25.47
CA LEU A 172 7.17 9.40 24.13
C LEU A 172 6.75 7.93 23.95
N VAL A 173 7.44 7.00 24.59
CA VAL A 173 7.12 5.57 24.56
C VAL A 173 6.00 5.21 25.53
N GLY A 174 6.02 5.77 26.75
CA GLY A 174 5.14 5.42 27.86
C GLY A 174 3.75 6.03 27.83
N HIS A 175 3.22 6.39 26.65
CA HIS A 175 1.92 7.06 26.46
C HIS A 175 1.72 8.41 27.17
N ALA A 176 2.73 8.95 27.86
CA ALA A 176 2.62 10.19 28.62
C ALA A 176 2.44 11.44 27.75
N VAL A 177 2.81 11.36 26.47
CA VAL A 177 2.61 12.44 25.49
C VAL A 177 1.41 12.12 24.61
N LEU A 178 0.37 12.95 24.71
CA LEU A 178 -0.82 12.90 23.84
C LEU A 178 -1.42 11.47 23.76
N ASP A 179 -1.54 10.80 24.91
CA ASP A 179 -2.06 9.44 25.03
C ASP A 179 -1.32 8.40 24.15
N GLY A 180 -0.02 8.63 23.90
CA GLY A 180 0.83 7.79 23.04
C GLY A 180 0.70 8.06 21.55
N GLN A 181 0.00 9.12 21.15
CA GLN A 181 -0.18 9.46 19.74
C GLN A 181 0.97 10.27 19.14
N ALA A 182 2.05 10.52 19.89
CA ALA A 182 3.15 11.38 19.46
C ALA A 182 3.76 10.94 18.11
N TYR A 183 4.06 9.65 17.94
CA TYR A 183 4.61 9.12 16.68
C TYR A 183 3.61 9.15 15.53
N LEU A 184 2.32 8.86 15.79
CA LEU A 184 1.27 8.95 14.78
C LEU A 184 1.11 10.39 14.27
N LEU A 185 1.13 11.36 15.19
CA LEU A 185 1.04 12.78 14.88
C LEU A 185 2.26 13.26 14.08
N ALA A 186 3.47 12.88 14.50
CA ALA A 186 4.70 13.20 13.77
C ALA A 186 4.67 12.60 12.35
N ARG A 187 4.25 11.35 12.20
CA ARG A 187 4.07 10.70 10.89
C ARG A 187 3.06 11.46 10.02
N THR A 188 1.91 11.82 10.60
CA THR A 188 0.85 12.55 9.88
C THR A 188 1.31 13.94 9.44
N ALA A 189 2.03 14.65 10.31
CA ALA A 189 2.63 15.95 10.01
C ALA A 189 3.65 15.83 8.87
N GLY A 190 4.54 14.84 8.91
CA GLY A 190 5.52 14.58 7.86
C GLY A 190 4.85 14.26 6.51
N ILE A 191 3.77 13.46 6.49
CA ILE A 191 3.02 13.17 5.25
C ILE A 191 2.44 14.45 4.66
N ARG A 192 1.87 15.34 5.49
CA ARG A 192 1.32 16.62 5.04
C ARG A 192 2.42 17.55 4.53
N ALA A 193 3.56 17.59 5.22
CA ALA A 193 4.73 18.38 4.83
C ALA A 193 5.26 17.94 3.46
N ALA A 194 5.48 16.64 3.25
CA ALA A 194 5.93 16.08 1.98
C ALA A 194 5.00 16.46 0.82
N ARG A 195 3.67 16.31 1.01
CA ARG A 195 2.68 16.69 -0.01
C ARG A 195 2.64 18.18 -0.31
N SER A 196 3.02 19.01 0.66
CA SER A 196 3.04 20.48 0.53
C SER A 196 4.43 21.02 0.19
N ALA A 197 5.45 20.16 0.06
CA ALA A 197 6.85 20.56 -0.04
C ALA A 197 7.11 21.50 -1.23
N ALA A 198 6.48 21.22 -2.39
CA ALA A 198 6.61 22.08 -3.55
C ALA A 198 6.13 23.52 -3.28
N LEU A 199 4.99 23.65 -2.59
CA LEU A 199 4.46 24.95 -2.17
C LEU A 199 5.36 25.61 -1.11
N LEU A 200 5.78 24.86 -0.11
CA LEU A 200 6.59 25.36 1.01
C LEU A 200 7.97 25.85 0.58
N LEU A 201 8.56 25.20 -0.44
CA LEU A 201 9.91 25.48 -0.93
C LEU A 201 9.93 26.33 -2.21
N GLY A 202 8.76 26.76 -2.70
CA GLY A 202 8.66 27.52 -3.95
C GLY A 202 9.12 26.74 -5.19
N LEU A 203 9.07 25.41 -5.14
CA LEU A 203 9.44 24.55 -6.26
C LEU A 203 8.28 24.48 -7.25
N HIS A 204 8.54 24.83 -8.50
CA HIS A 204 7.58 24.69 -9.58
C HIS A 204 7.70 23.28 -10.15
N GLY A 205 7.02 22.32 -9.52
CA GLY A 205 6.91 20.95 -10.01
C GLY A 205 5.50 20.68 -10.52
N GLU A 206 5.36 20.31 -11.79
CA GLU A 206 4.07 19.87 -12.37
C GLU A 206 3.69 18.46 -11.91
N THR A 207 4.64 17.71 -11.35
CA THR A 207 4.45 16.32 -10.93
C THR A 207 3.78 16.26 -9.55
N PRO A 208 2.57 15.69 -9.43
CA PRO A 208 1.90 15.54 -8.15
C PRO A 208 2.65 14.56 -7.23
N THR A 209 2.63 14.86 -5.93
CA THR A 209 3.16 13.95 -4.90
C THR A 209 2.31 12.69 -4.84
N GLY A 210 2.93 11.53 -5.02
CA GLY A 210 2.30 10.22 -4.88
C GLY A 210 2.36 9.69 -3.44
N VAL A 211 2.80 8.44 -3.28
CA VAL A 211 2.82 7.78 -1.98
C VAL A 211 3.96 8.36 -1.13
N VAL A 212 3.62 8.73 0.12
CA VAL A 212 4.56 9.15 1.15
C VAL A 212 4.59 8.07 2.24
N GLU A 213 5.75 7.49 2.48
CA GLU A 213 5.97 6.51 3.54
C GLU A 213 6.97 7.07 4.55
N ILE A 214 6.53 7.19 5.79
CA ILE A 214 7.38 7.63 6.91
C ILE A 214 7.36 6.54 7.96
N GLY A 215 8.55 6.12 8.38
CA GLY A 215 8.79 5.22 9.48
C GLY A 215 9.71 5.87 10.52
N SER A 216 9.61 5.42 11.76
CA SER A 216 10.50 5.81 12.84
C SER A 216 11.00 4.59 13.57
N HIS A 217 12.23 4.64 14.05
CA HIS A 217 12.75 3.67 15.00
C HIS A 217 13.50 4.40 16.11
N ILE A 218 13.45 3.83 17.32
CA ILE A 218 14.16 4.36 18.47
C ILE A 218 15.44 3.54 18.63
N THR A 219 16.59 4.20 18.68
CA THR A 219 17.89 3.62 19.00
C THR A 219 18.44 4.30 20.24
N GLY A 220 19.21 3.59 21.06
CA GLY A 220 19.76 4.20 22.27
C GLY A 220 20.96 3.47 22.84
N LEU A 221 21.92 4.26 23.33
CA LEU A 221 22.94 3.87 24.29
C LEU A 221 22.63 4.61 25.60
N ALA A 222 23.04 4.05 26.75
CA ALA A 222 22.60 4.39 28.11
C ALA A 222 22.54 5.88 28.56
N LYS A 223 22.99 6.84 27.75
CA LYS A 223 22.95 8.29 28.05
C LYS A 223 22.18 9.14 27.03
N HIS A 224 21.93 8.63 25.83
CA HIS A 224 21.21 9.35 24.77
C HIS A 224 20.32 8.39 23.99
N THR A 225 19.03 8.74 23.90
CA THR A 225 18.10 8.09 22.99
C THR A 225 17.98 8.92 21.72
N GLN A 226 18.01 8.24 20.60
CA GLN A 226 17.89 8.79 19.27
C GLN A 226 16.63 8.22 18.62
N VAL A 227 15.81 9.11 18.06
CA VAL A 227 14.70 8.71 17.20
C VAL A 227 15.12 8.97 15.77
N VAL A 228 15.19 7.90 14.98
CA VAL A 228 15.54 7.97 13.58
C VAL A 228 14.26 7.89 12.76
N TRP A 229 14.01 8.92 11.97
CA TRP A 229 12.93 9.01 11.02
C TRP A 229 13.46 8.77 9.61
N GLN A 230 12.78 7.90 8.88
CA GLN A 230 13.06 7.62 7.48
C GLN A 230 11.80 7.86 6.65
N ALA A 231 11.93 8.71 5.64
CA ALA A 231 10.85 9.07 4.75
C ALA A 231 11.21 8.68 3.32
N HIS A 232 10.21 8.21 2.58
CA HIS A 232 10.30 8.05 1.14
C HIS A 232 9.09 8.69 0.52
N VAL A 233 9.32 9.47 -0.53
CA VAL A 233 8.25 10.07 -1.30
C VAL A 233 8.39 9.65 -2.74
N SER A 234 7.28 9.20 -3.31
CA SER A 234 7.16 8.84 -4.71
C SER A 234 6.26 9.82 -5.46
N THR A 235 6.41 9.87 -6.77
CA THR A 235 5.45 10.44 -7.71
C THR A 235 4.22 9.54 -7.79
N VAL A 236 3.15 10.00 -8.45
CA VAL A 236 1.95 9.16 -8.65
C VAL A 236 2.24 7.92 -9.50
N GLU A 237 3.30 7.96 -10.31
CA GLU A 237 3.84 6.85 -11.09
C GLU A 237 4.80 5.95 -10.29
N GLY A 238 4.99 6.20 -8.99
CA GLY A 238 5.82 5.36 -8.12
C GLY A 238 7.33 5.57 -8.25
N ALA A 239 7.79 6.54 -9.04
CA ALA A 239 9.20 6.94 -9.08
C ALA A 239 9.56 7.77 -7.84
N PHE A 240 10.80 7.70 -7.37
CA PHE A 240 11.25 8.58 -6.26
C PHE A 240 11.03 10.05 -6.60
N PHE A 241 10.55 10.83 -5.63
CA PHE A 241 10.27 12.25 -5.79
C PHE A 241 11.19 13.10 -4.89
N PRO A 242 12.35 13.55 -5.41
CA PRO A 242 13.34 14.28 -4.61
C PRO A 242 12.81 15.56 -3.98
N ALA A 243 11.94 16.29 -4.71
CA ALA A 243 11.40 17.57 -4.27
C ALA A 243 10.51 17.48 -3.01
N ALA A 244 10.01 16.29 -2.69
CA ALA A 244 9.15 16.06 -1.53
C ALA A 244 9.80 15.16 -0.47
N SER A 245 10.98 14.60 -0.75
CA SER A 245 11.73 13.74 0.17
C SER A 245 12.56 14.60 1.13
N LEU A 246 11.87 15.31 2.02
CA LEU A 246 12.44 16.00 3.17
C LEU A 246 12.74 15.01 4.30
#